data_AF-A0A661W259-F1
#
_entry.id   AF-A0A661W259-F1
#
_cell.length_a   1.000
_cell.length_b   1.000
_cell.length_c   1.000
_cell.angle_alpha   90.00
_cell.angle_beta   90.00
_cell.angle_gamma   90.00
#
_symmetry.space_group_name_H-M   'P 1'
#
loop_
_entity.id
_entity.type
_entity.pdbx_description
1 polymer ?
#
loop_
_entity_poly.entity_id
_entity_poly.type
_entity_poly.pdbx_seq_one_letter_code
_entity_poly.pdbx_strand_id
1 'polypeptide(L)'
;MKTKLGKIFSMLMVLAVVMVMLPGNPSQASPMVRVIIQGKSVEAAARAAQNEGGLVLDDLGIINAVAAEVPQASLARLAVAEGVVRVTLDRAVEAAGWGHGHMANVEFSKSIGAADVWETGNYGQGVTVAFLDTGIEPTFLPLRIGADGNHQRFLAYYDALSDTEYGPRRLWRSPRDPSGHGSHVAGIVGNSFYEFQDGEYRGVAPAANLVAVRVLDETGGGTYIDILKGMNWVIQNKDTYDIRVLNVSMYAAPVAPYWADPFNLAVMAAWDAGIVVVTSAGNGGPDPLSIGVPG
;
A
#
# COMPACT_ATOMS: atom_id res chain seq x y z
N MET A 1 -22.16 -70.04 63.55
CA MET A 1 -23.02 -69.55 62.45
C MET A 1 -22.13 -68.84 61.45
N LYS A 2 -22.02 -69.38 60.21
CA LYS A 2 -21.69 -68.70 58.92
C LYS A 2 -20.34 -67.94 58.81
N THR A 3 -19.47 -68.03 57.81
CA THR A 3 -19.34 -68.82 56.56
C THR A 3 -17.93 -68.49 55.98
N LYS A 4 -17.41 -69.41 55.15
CA LYS A 4 -16.16 -69.37 54.38
C LYS A 4 -16.05 -68.18 53.39
N LEU A 5 -14.82 -67.77 53.08
CA LEU A 5 -14.34 -67.25 51.77
C LEU A 5 -12.79 -67.25 51.86
N GLY A 6 -11.96 -67.80 50.98
CA GLY A 6 -12.07 -68.12 49.56
C GLY A 6 -10.81 -67.54 48.89
N LYS A 7 -9.78 -68.37 48.63
CA LYS A 7 -8.54 -68.02 47.91
C LYS A 7 -8.86 -67.59 46.47
N ILE A 8 -8.23 -66.54 45.95
CA ILE A 8 -7.96 -66.40 44.49
C ILE A 8 -6.56 -65.79 44.27
N PHE A 9 -5.81 -66.48 43.42
CA PHE A 9 -4.47 -66.22 42.90
C PHE A 9 -4.37 -64.84 42.22
N SER A 10 -3.25 -64.12 42.45
CA SER A 10 -2.86 -62.97 41.65
C SER A 10 -1.84 -63.44 40.60
N MET A 11 -2.27 -63.46 39.33
CA MET A 11 -1.45 -63.82 38.17
C MET A 11 -0.96 -62.51 37.54
N LEU A 12 0.35 -62.23 37.68
CA LEU A 12 0.99 -61.10 37.00
C LEU A 12 1.03 -61.39 35.48
N MET A 13 0.31 -60.58 34.70
CA MET A 13 0.40 -60.57 33.24
C MET A 13 1.35 -59.44 32.84
N VAL A 14 2.58 -59.80 32.45
CA VAL A 14 3.54 -58.85 31.88
C VAL A 14 3.13 -58.58 30.44
N LEU A 15 2.58 -57.39 30.19
CA LEU A 15 2.24 -56.91 28.85
C LEU A 15 3.50 -56.29 28.23
N ALA A 16 4.15 -57.00 27.32
CA ALA A 16 5.21 -56.44 26.49
C ALA A 16 4.60 -55.50 25.44
N VAL A 17 4.76 -54.19 25.62
CA VAL A 17 4.41 -53.18 24.62
C VAL A 17 5.50 -53.15 23.56
N VAL A 18 5.22 -53.72 22.38
CA VAL A 18 6.04 -53.50 21.18
C VAL A 18 5.68 -52.12 20.64
N MET A 19 6.59 -51.17 20.81
CA MET A 19 6.48 -49.82 20.25
C MET A 19 6.77 -49.90 18.74
N VAL A 20 5.71 -50.03 17.94
CA VAL A 20 5.82 -49.91 16.48
C VAL A 20 6.12 -48.44 16.17
N MET A 21 7.34 -48.15 15.72
CA MET A 21 7.68 -46.86 15.13
C MET A 21 6.85 -46.68 13.86
N LEU A 22 5.86 -45.80 13.91
CA LEU A 22 5.15 -45.36 12.71
C LEU A 22 6.16 -44.60 11.81
N PRO A 23 6.12 -44.81 10.48
CA PRO A 23 6.95 -44.03 9.56
C PRO A 23 6.61 -42.55 9.74
N GLY A 24 7.65 -41.72 9.85
CA GLY A 24 7.52 -40.28 10.07
C GLY A 24 6.57 -39.64 9.06
N ASN A 25 5.74 -38.73 9.54
CA ASN A 25 4.89 -37.88 8.71
C ASN A 25 5.71 -37.33 7.52
N PRO A 26 5.19 -37.38 6.28
CA PRO A 26 5.83 -36.66 5.18
C PRO A 26 5.99 -35.20 5.61
N SER A 27 7.21 -34.68 5.51
CA SER A 27 7.55 -33.30 5.91
C SER A 27 6.53 -32.35 5.31
N GLN A 28 5.71 -31.73 6.17
CA GLN A 28 4.72 -30.75 5.74
C GLN A 28 5.47 -29.65 5.00
N ALA A 29 5.09 -29.37 3.75
CA ALA A 29 5.71 -28.30 2.97
C ALA A 29 5.66 -27.00 3.78
N SER A 30 6.79 -26.28 3.86
CA SER A 30 6.84 -25.00 4.58
C SER A 30 5.77 -24.07 4.00
N PRO A 31 5.00 -23.36 4.84
CA PRO A 31 4.10 -22.34 4.34
C PRO A 31 4.88 -21.28 3.55
N MET A 32 4.28 -20.77 2.47
CA MET A 32 4.83 -19.67 1.69
C MET A 32 4.49 -18.34 2.35
N VAL A 33 5.40 -17.37 2.26
CA VAL A 33 5.22 -16.01 2.78
C VAL A 33 5.63 -14.99 1.73
N ARG A 34 4.89 -13.88 1.64
CA ARG A 34 5.24 -12.74 0.79
C ARG A 34 6.32 -11.89 1.45
N VAL A 35 7.35 -11.55 0.69
CA VAL A 35 8.49 -10.78 1.14
C VAL A 35 8.93 -9.78 0.07
N ILE A 36 9.58 -8.72 0.53
CA ILE A 36 10.35 -7.78 -0.28
C ILE A 36 11.82 -8.12 -0.05
N ILE A 37 12.51 -8.52 -1.11
CA ILE A 37 13.93 -8.84 -1.08
C ILE A 37 14.68 -7.69 -1.74
N GLN A 38 15.39 -6.90 -0.96
CA GLN A 38 16.31 -5.89 -1.46
C GLN A 38 17.67 -6.52 -1.72
N GLY A 39 18.23 -6.28 -2.90
CA GLY A 39 19.55 -6.75 -3.28
C GLY A 39 20.49 -5.61 -3.65
N LYS A 40 21.73 -5.98 -4.00
CA LYS A 40 22.69 -5.07 -4.65
C LYS A 40 22.21 -4.63 -6.05
N SER A 41 21.36 -5.45 -6.66
CA SER A 41 20.59 -5.16 -7.87
C SER A 41 19.29 -5.97 -7.83
N VAL A 42 18.32 -5.62 -8.68
CA VAL A 42 17.06 -6.38 -8.83
C VAL A 42 17.34 -7.83 -9.18
N GLU A 43 18.28 -8.09 -10.09
CA GLU A 43 18.61 -9.45 -10.53
C GLU A 43 19.28 -10.25 -9.42
N ALA A 44 20.07 -9.61 -8.53
CA ALA A 44 20.63 -10.28 -7.37
C ALA A 44 19.53 -10.71 -6.40
N ALA A 45 18.54 -9.84 -6.15
CA ALA A 45 17.39 -10.16 -5.32
C ALA A 45 16.52 -11.28 -5.92
N ALA A 46 16.23 -11.22 -7.23
CA ALA A 46 15.47 -12.24 -7.95
C ALA A 46 16.16 -13.61 -7.89
N ARG A 47 17.47 -13.66 -8.16
CA ARG A 47 18.26 -14.90 -8.06
C ARG A 47 18.25 -15.48 -6.66
N ALA A 48 18.37 -14.64 -5.63
CA ALA A 48 18.31 -15.10 -4.25
C ALA A 48 16.95 -15.73 -3.93
N ALA A 49 15.84 -15.10 -4.35
CA ALA A 49 14.51 -15.66 -4.20
C ALA A 49 14.39 -17.06 -4.84
N GLN A 50 14.80 -17.18 -6.11
CA GLN A 50 14.69 -18.40 -6.90
C GLN A 50 15.57 -19.54 -6.33
N ASN A 51 16.79 -19.24 -5.91
CA ASN A 51 17.71 -20.21 -5.30
C ASN A 51 17.14 -20.83 -4.02
N GLU A 52 16.27 -20.12 -3.33
CA GLU A 52 15.62 -20.56 -2.09
C GLU A 52 14.20 -21.11 -2.32
N GLY A 53 13.89 -21.46 -3.57
CA GLY A 53 12.61 -22.07 -3.96
C GLY A 53 11.45 -21.08 -4.00
N GLY A 54 11.74 -19.78 -4.09
CA GLY A 54 10.75 -18.71 -4.17
C GLY A 54 10.29 -18.39 -5.59
N LEU A 55 9.11 -17.79 -5.69
CA LEU A 55 8.53 -17.22 -6.89
C LEU A 55 8.64 -15.69 -6.83
N VAL A 56 9.26 -15.08 -7.84
CA VAL A 56 9.26 -13.62 -7.98
C VAL A 56 7.89 -13.19 -8.53
N LEU A 57 7.26 -12.25 -7.83
CA LEU A 57 5.95 -11.70 -8.19
C LEU A 57 6.09 -10.44 -9.05
N ASP A 58 6.96 -9.51 -8.63
CA ASP A 58 7.11 -8.20 -9.24
C ASP A 58 8.53 -7.64 -9.04
N ASP A 59 8.98 -6.85 -10.02
CA ASP A 59 10.22 -6.08 -9.95
C ASP A 59 9.98 -4.73 -9.28
N LEU A 60 10.70 -4.46 -8.18
CA LEU A 60 10.65 -3.22 -7.41
C LEU A 60 11.96 -2.45 -7.60
N GLY A 61 12.24 -2.12 -8.86
CA GLY A 61 13.52 -1.56 -9.30
C GLY A 61 13.90 -0.24 -8.63
N ILE A 62 12.91 0.57 -8.23
CA ILE A 62 13.12 1.85 -7.55
C ILE A 62 13.93 1.74 -6.24
N ILE A 63 14.01 0.56 -5.64
CA ILE A 63 14.79 0.30 -4.43
C ILE A 63 15.72 -0.92 -4.56
N ASN A 64 16.02 -1.35 -5.79
CA ASN A 64 16.79 -2.57 -6.10
C ASN A 64 16.22 -3.83 -5.42
N ALA A 65 14.89 -3.99 -5.46
CA ALA A 65 14.22 -5.10 -4.80
C ALA A 65 13.32 -5.90 -5.75
N VAL A 66 12.87 -7.06 -5.28
CA VAL A 66 11.75 -7.82 -5.84
C VAL A 66 10.72 -8.12 -4.76
N ALA A 67 9.44 -8.15 -5.14
CA ALA A 67 8.41 -8.83 -4.37
C ALA A 67 8.45 -10.32 -4.71
N ALA A 68 8.42 -11.19 -3.71
CA ALA A 68 8.48 -12.63 -3.91
C ALA A 68 7.64 -13.40 -2.89
N GLU A 69 7.14 -14.56 -3.28
CA GLU A 69 6.68 -15.59 -2.35
C GLU A 69 7.82 -16.59 -2.12
N VAL A 70 8.17 -16.82 -0.87
CA VAL A 70 9.26 -17.74 -0.49
C VAL A 70 8.81 -18.71 0.60
N PRO A 71 9.38 -19.92 0.69
CA PRO A 71 9.13 -20.80 1.82
C PRO A 71 9.54 -20.12 3.13
N GLN A 72 8.69 -20.08 4.15
CA GLN A 72 9.02 -19.46 5.45
C GLN A 72 10.34 -20.00 6.04
N ALA A 73 10.62 -21.28 5.85
CA ALA A 73 11.87 -21.93 6.28
C ALA A 73 13.14 -21.43 5.56
N SER A 74 13.02 -20.66 4.47
CA SER A 74 14.17 -20.09 3.75
C SER A 74 14.55 -18.67 4.19
N LEU A 75 13.71 -17.99 4.98
CA LEU A 75 13.94 -16.59 5.39
C LEU A 75 15.32 -16.35 6.03
N ALA A 76 15.77 -17.27 6.90
CA ALA A 76 17.07 -17.16 7.56
C ALA A 76 18.25 -17.30 6.57
N ARG A 77 18.10 -18.12 5.52
CA ARG A 77 19.13 -18.28 4.48
C ARG A 77 19.11 -17.11 3.51
N LEU A 78 17.91 -16.65 3.11
CA LEU A 78 17.72 -15.46 2.28
C LEU A 78 18.35 -14.22 2.92
N ALA A 79 18.17 -14.03 4.23
CA ALA A 79 18.71 -12.87 4.95
C ALA A 79 20.25 -12.75 4.90
N VAL A 80 20.96 -13.85 4.63
CA VAL A 80 22.43 -13.89 4.52
C VAL A 80 22.90 -14.31 3.13
N ALA A 81 21.99 -14.43 2.17
CA ALA A 81 22.31 -14.88 0.82
C ALA A 81 23.18 -13.84 0.10
N GLU A 82 24.07 -14.33 -0.76
CA GLU A 82 24.97 -13.45 -1.51
C GLU A 82 24.18 -12.47 -2.38
N GLY A 83 24.50 -11.18 -2.27
CA GLY A 83 23.86 -10.13 -3.04
C GLY A 83 22.55 -9.62 -2.45
N VAL A 84 22.02 -10.25 -1.40
CA VAL A 84 20.89 -9.72 -0.62
C VAL A 84 21.39 -8.66 0.37
N VAL A 85 20.69 -7.54 0.41
CA VAL A 85 20.89 -6.45 1.37
C VAL A 85 19.91 -6.59 2.53
N ARG A 86 18.66 -6.94 2.24
CA ARG A 86 17.59 -7.05 3.23
C ARG A 86 16.44 -7.93 2.75
N VAL A 87 15.79 -8.59 3.69
CA VAL A 87 14.50 -9.27 3.48
C VAL A 87 13.51 -8.66 4.46
N THR A 88 12.40 -8.14 3.95
CA THR A 88 11.31 -7.56 4.74
C THR A 88 10.05 -8.36 4.46
N LEU A 89 9.31 -8.76 5.50
CA LEU A 89 7.99 -9.37 5.31
C LEU A 89 7.04 -8.35 4.67
N ASP A 90 6.12 -8.82 3.87
CA ASP A 90 5.01 -7.98 3.42
C ASP A 90 4.13 -7.59 4.62
N ARG A 91 3.83 -6.30 4.77
CA ARG A 91 3.15 -5.74 5.96
C ARG A 91 1.87 -5.02 5.57
N ALA A 92 0.90 -5.04 6.47
CA ALA A 92 -0.35 -4.30 6.31
C ALA A 92 -0.14 -2.79 6.43
N VAL A 93 -0.89 -2.04 5.64
CA VAL A 93 -1.00 -0.57 5.63
C VAL A 93 -2.48 -0.21 5.65
N GLU A 94 -2.81 0.93 6.25
CA GLU A 94 -4.18 1.43 6.33
C GLU A 94 -4.29 2.89 5.89
N ALA A 95 -5.43 3.23 5.28
CA ALA A 95 -5.79 4.60 4.92
C ALA A 95 -5.81 5.54 6.14
N ALA A 96 -5.33 6.77 5.96
CA ALA A 96 -5.28 7.78 7.01
C ALA A 96 -6.63 8.50 7.17
N GLY A 97 -7.54 7.90 7.93
CA GLY A 97 -8.78 8.53 8.37
C GLY A 97 -10.02 7.72 8.00
N TRP A 98 -10.86 7.46 8.98
CA TRP A 98 -12.12 6.72 8.83
C TRP A 98 -13.20 7.35 9.70
N GLY A 99 -14.36 7.64 9.10
CA GLY A 99 -15.53 8.09 9.86
C GLY A 99 -16.50 8.94 9.04
N HIS A 100 -17.79 8.70 9.24
CA HIS A 100 -18.86 9.63 8.84
C HIS A 100 -19.22 10.44 10.08
N GLY A 101 -18.74 11.67 10.19
CA GLY A 101 -18.94 12.43 11.42
C GLY A 101 -18.61 13.91 11.29
N HIS A 102 -19.68 14.70 11.25
CA HIS A 102 -19.76 16.16 11.22
C HIS A 102 -19.61 16.81 9.84
N MET A 103 -20.51 17.77 9.58
CA MET A 103 -20.51 18.58 8.36
C MET A 103 -19.13 19.19 8.15
N ALA A 104 -18.66 19.15 6.91
CA ALA A 104 -17.34 19.60 6.52
C ALA A 104 -17.15 21.06 6.94
N ASN A 105 -16.17 21.31 7.82
CA ASN A 105 -15.61 22.65 7.94
C ASN A 105 -14.61 22.84 6.79
N VAL A 106 -15.20 23.16 5.65
CA VAL A 106 -14.62 23.51 4.34
C VAL A 106 -13.83 24.83 4.33
N GLU A 107 -13.75 25.53 5.46
CA GLU A 107 -12.93 26.74 5.62
C GLU A 107 -11.41 26.47 5.61
N PHE A 108 -10.97 25.23 5.38
CA PHE A 108 -9.55 24.91 5.31
C PHE A 108 -8.86 25.70 4.18
N SER A 109 -9.51 25.88 3.02
CA SER A 109 -8.98 26.66 1.90
C SER A 109 -8.73 28.12 2.28
N LYS A 110 -9.55 28.72 3.15
CA LYS A 110 -9.30 30.06 3.69
C LYS A 110 -8.21 30.05 4.76
N SER A 111 -8.25 29.05 5.65
CA SER A 111 -7.30 28.90 6.76
C SER A 111 -5.85 28.70 6.30
N ILE A 112 -5.65 28.06 5.15
CA ILE A 112 -4.33 27.85 4.55
C ILE A 112 -3.93 28.93 3.53
N GLY A 113 -4.79 29.94 3.29
CA GLY A 113 -4.52 31.02 2.34
C GLY A 113 -4.61 30.61 0.86
N ALA A 114 -5.33 29.55 0.50
CA ALA A 114 -5.50 29.14 -0.90
C ALA A 114 -6.22 30.21 -1.73
N ALA A 115 -7.15 30.95 -1.11
CA ALA A 115 -7.86 32.06 -1.75
C ALA A 115 -6.91 33.15 -2.28
N ASP A 116 -5.90 33.53 -1.49
CA ASP A 116 -4.92 34.55 -1.87
C ASP A 116 -4.11 34.13 -3.11
N VAL A 117 -3.79 32.84 -3.20
CA VAL A 117 -3.08 32.28 -4.37
C VAL A 117 -3.99 32.28 -5.61
N TRP A 118 -5.26 31.94 -5.45
CA TRP A 118 -6.24 31.96 -6.54
C TRP A 118 -6.46 33.37 -7.12
N GLU A 119 -6.37 34.42 -6.30
CA GLU A 119 -6.45 35.82 -6.77
C GLU A 119 -5.32 36.18 -7.74
N THR A 120 -4.18 35.49 -7.68
CA THR A 120 -3.08 35.65 -8.64
C THR A 120 -3.31 34.89 -9.96
N GLY A 121 -4.41 34.14 -10.08
CA GLY A 121 -4.73 33.31 -11.25
C GLY A 121 -4.07 31.93 -11.25
N ASN A 122 -3.35 31.57 -10.17
CA ASN A 122 -2.75 30.26 -10.00
C ASN A 122 -3.75 29.28 -9.37
N TYR A 123 -4.10 28.25 -10.11
CA TYR A 123 -5.02 27.18 -9.71
C TYR A 123 -4.36 25.79 -9.80
N GLY A 124 -3.03 25.73 -9.93
CA GLY A 124 -2.27 24.50 -10.15
C GLY A 124 -2.25 24.01 -11.60
N GLN A 125 -2.51 24.89 -12.57
CA GLN A 125 -2.46 24.54 -13.99
C GLN A 125 -1.08 23.97 -14.38
N GLY A 126 -1.07 22.94 -15.22
CA GLY A 126 0.17 22.35 -15.74
C GLY A 126 0.93 21.49 -14.71
N VAL A 127 0.31 21.18 -13.56
CA VAL A 127 0.87 20.28 -12.55
C VAL A 127 -0.01 19.04 -12.47
N THR A 128 0.59 17.84 -12.51
CA THR A 128 -0.11 16.59 -12.22
C THR A 128 0.18 16.10 -10.81
N VAL A 129 -0.88 15.79 -10.07
CA VAL A 129 -0.85 15.16 -8.76
C VAL A 129 -1.27 13.69 -8.89
N ALA A 130 -0.41 12.78 -8.45
CA ALA A 130 -0.73 11.36 -8.32
C ALA A 130 -1.23 11.05 -6.90
N PHE A 131 -2.27 10.23 -6.81
CA PHE A 131 -2.87 9.79 -5.56
C PHE A 131 -2.64 8.31 -5.39
N LEU A 132 -1.77 7.96 -4.45
CA LEU A 132 -1.57 6.59 -3.99
C LEU A 132 -2.60 6.31 -2.91
N ASP A 133 -3.67 5.58 -3.23
CA ASP A 133 -4.85 5.48 -2.36
C ASP A 133 -5.79 4.30 -2.71
N THR A 134 -7.07 4.35 -2.33
CA THR A 134 -8.13 3.36 -2.66
C THR A 134 -8.66 3.46 -4.09
N GLY A 135 -8.17 4.44 -4.85
CA GLY A 135 -8.63 4.78 -6.20
C GLY A 135 -9.31 6.15 -6.25
N ILE A 136 -9.81 6.53 -7.43
CA ILE A 136 -10.63 7.73 -7.63
C ILE A 136 -11.85 7.34 -8.46
N GLU A 137 -13.04 7.83 -8.09
CA GLU A 137 -14.28 7.62 -8.85
C GLU A 137 -14.22 8.34 -10.22
N PRO A 138 -14.03 7.61 -11.34
CA PRO A 138 -13.81 8.20 -12.66
C PRO A 138 -15.05 8.88 -13.25
N THR A 139 -16.24 8.64 -12.69
CA THR A 139 -17.49 9.27 -13.15
C THR A 139 -17.84 10.56 -12.42
N PHE A 140 -17.13 10.90 -11.34
CA PHE A 140 -17.33 12.16 -10.63
C PHE A 140 -16.78 13.33 -11.46
N LEU A 141 -17.70 14.08 -12.10
CA LEU A 141 -17.36 15.15 -13.04
C LEU A 141 -16.36 16.17 -12.48
N PRO A 142 -16.49 16.67 -11.24
CA PRO A 142 -15.61 17.71 -10.74
C PRO A 142 -14.14 17.29 -10.65
N LEU A 143 -13.83 15.98 -10.55
CA LEU A 143 -12.46 15.43 -10.62
C LEU A 143 -12.01 15.09 -12.05
N ARG A 144 -12.95 14.78 -12.94
CA ARG A 144 -12.66 14.33 -14.31
C ARG A 144 -12.32 15.47 -15.26
N ILE A 145 -13.04 16.58 -15.15
CA ILE A 145 -12.94 17.72 -16.07
C ILE A 145 -12.53 19.00 -15.36
N GLY A 146 -12.02 19.97 -16.11
CA GLY A 146 -11.74 21.32 -15.64
C GLY A 146 -13.00 22.15 -15.42
N ALA A 147 -12.85 23.31 -14.77
CA ALA A 147 -13.95 24.21 -14.44
C ALA A 147 -14.72 24.75 -15.67
N ASP A 148 -14.09 24.75 -16.85
CA ASP A 148 -14.73 25.10 -18.13
C ASP A 148 -15.63 24.00 -18.71
N GLY A 149 -15.68 22.83 -18.07
CA GLY A 149 -16.52 21.70 -18.47
C GLY A 149 -16.03 20.92 -19.69
N ASN A 150 -14.91 21.29 -20.31
CA ASN A 150 -14.50 20.76 -21.61
C ASN A 150 -13.14 20.03 -21.58
N HIS A 151 -12.23 20.39 -20.66
CA HIS A 151 -10.91 19.78 -20.60
C HIS A 151 -10.88 18.56 -19.67
N GLN A 152 -10.45 17.40 -20.19
CA GLN A 152 -10.19 16.21 -19.36
C GLN A 152 -8.85 16.37 -18.61
N ARG A 153 -8.88 16.19 -17.30
CA ARG A 153 -7.70 16.33 -16.42
C ARG A 153 -7.43 15.11 -15.55
N PHE A 154 -8.34 14.15 -15.52
CA PHE A 154 -8.04 12.81 -15.01
C PHE A 154 -7.32 12.02 -16.12
N LEU A 155 -6.03 11.82 -15.95
CA LEU A 155 -5.13 11.35 -17.00
C LEU A 155 -4.99 9.82 -17.04
N ALA A 156 -4.86 9.19 -15.88
CA ALA A 156 -4.63 7.74 -15.80
C ALA A 156 -5.10 7.17 -14.48
N TYR A 157 -5.43 5.89 -14.50
CA TYR A 157 -5.71 5.07 -13.33
C TYR A 157 -4.86 3.82 -13.42
N TYR A 158 -4.02 3.54 -12.42
CA TYR A 158 -3.34 2.27 -12.26
C TYR A 158 -3.88 1.54 -11.04
N ASP A 159 -4.25 0.26 -11.20
CA ASP A 159 -4.66 -0.61 -10.11
C ASP A 159 -3.53 -1.60 -9.80
N ALA A 160 -2.79 -1.35 -8.72
CA ALA A 160 -1.68 -2.21 -8.31
C ALA A 160 -2.16 -3.58 -7.80
N LEU A 161 -3.41 -3.67 -7.34
CA LEU A 161 -4.01 -4.91 -6.83
C LEU A 161 -4.28 -5.94 -7.93
N SER A 162 -4.61 -5.45 -9.14
CA SER A 162 -4.83 -6.28 -10.33
C SER A 162 -3.74 -6.11 -11.41
N ASP A 163 -2.73 -5.30 -11.12
CA ASP A 163 -1.66 -4.90 -12.03
C ASP A 163 -2.18 -4.42 -13.40
N THR A 164 -3.17 -3.53 -13.39
CA THR A 164 -3.85 -3.09 -14.61
C THR A 164 -3.89 -1.57 -14.72
N GLU A 165 -3.49 -1.06 -15.89
CA GLU A 165 -3.55 0.36 -16.22
C GLU A 165 -4.75 0.71 -17.12
N TYR A 166 -5.38 1.83 -16.81
CA TYR A 166 -6.47 2.43 -17.56
C TYR A 166 -6.10 3.86 -17.96
N GLY A 167 -5.73 4.03 -19.22
CA GLY A 167 -5.53 5.36 -19.80
C GLY A 167 -6.85 6.16 -19.98
N PRO A 168 -6.77 7.40 -20.48
CA PRO A 168 -7.89 8.36 -20.53
C PRO A 168 -9.19 7.82 -21.15
N ARG A 169 -9.06 6.98 -22.19
CA ARG A 169 -10.18 6.36 -22.93
C ARG A 169 -10.71 5.07 -22.31
N ARG A 170 -10.21 4.68 -21.14
CA ARG A 170 -10.62 3.45 -20.45
C ARG A 170 -10.90 3.69 -18.96
N LEU A 171 -10.80 4.93 -18.47
CA LEU A 171 -11.03 5.27 -17.06
C LEU A 171 -12.38 4.78 -16.53
N TRP A 172 -13.45 4.81 -17.34
CA TRP A 172 -14.78 4.30 -16.93
C TRP A 172 -14.85 2.78 -16.75
N ARG A 173 -13.82 2.04 -17.18
CA ARG A 173 -13.64 0.60 -16.94
C ARG A 173 -12.71 0.32 -15.77
N SER A 174 -12.13 1.34 -15.15
CA SER A 174 -11.32 1.17 -13.94
C SER A 174 -12.17 0.64 -12.78
N PRO A 175 -11.53 0.08 -11.74
CA PRO A 175 -12.22 -0.35 -10.53
C PRO A 175 -12.90 0.76 -9.71
N ARG A 176 -12.78 2.03 -10.13
CA ARG A 176 -13.32 3.21 -9.44
C ARG A 176 -12.68 3.39 -8.07
N ASP A 177 -13.45 3.83 -7.08
CA ASP A 177 -13.02 3.94 -5.69
C ASP A 177 -14.07 3.26 -4.80
N PRO A 178 -13.87 2.00 -4.42
CA PRO A 178 -14.85 1.25 -3.64
C PRO A 178 -14.90 1.66 -2.16
N SER A 179 -13.88 2.36 -1.66
CA SER A 179 -13.83 2.87 -0.28
C SER A 179 -14.37 4.29 -0.17
N GLY A 180 -14.04 5.16 -1.13
CA GLY A 180 -14.36 6.59 -1.13
C GLY A 180 -13.25 7.48 -0.56
N HIS A 181 -12.27 6.91 0.15
CA HIS A 181 -11.17 7.65 0.76
C HIS A 181 -10.33 8.39 -0.29
N GLY A 182 -9.86 7.71 -1.34
CA GLY A 182 -9.05 8.34 -2.38
C GLY A 182 -9.78 9.43 -3.17
N SER A 183 -11.08 9.25 -3.45
CA SER A 183 -11.91 10.29 -4.08
C SER A 183 -12.09 11.51 -3.17
N HIS A 184 -12.24 11.30 -1.86
CA HIS A 184 -12.30 12.38 -0.89
C HIS A 184 -10.99 13.17 -0.84
N VAL A 185 -9.85 12.48 -0.72
CA VAL A 185 -8.51 13.08 -0.74
C VAL A 185 -8.24 13.85 -2.04
N ALA A 186 -8.58 13.24 -3.18
CA ALA A 186 -8.48 13.90 -4.49
C ALA A 186 -9.41 15.12 -4.60
N GLY A 187 -10.57 15.11 -3.94
CA GLY A 187 -11.48 16.25 -3.81
C GLY A 187 -10.84 17.46 -3.13
N ILE A 188 -10.18 17.24 -1.99
CA ILE A 188 -9.49 18.29 -1.22
C ILE A 188 -8.46 19.02 -2.09
N VAL A 189 -7.69 18.27 -2.86
CA VAL A 189 -6.66 18.85 -3.74
C VAL A 189 -7.28 19.43 -5.00
N GLY A 190 -8.12 18.64 -5.65
CA GLY A 190 -8.36 18.80 -7.08
C GLY A 190 -9.74 19.27 -7.46
N ASN A 191 -10.77 19.28 -6.60
CA ASN A 191 -12.15 19.57 -7.06
C ASN A 191 -12.22 20.87 -7.89
N SER A 192 -12.58 20.74 -9.17
CA SER A 192 -12.55 21.86 -10.13
C SER A 192 -13.76 22.76 -10.06
N PHE A 193 -14.87 22.28 -9.50
CA PHE A 193 -16.13 23.01 -9.52
C PHE A 193 -16.22 23.96 -8.33
N TYR A 194 -16.89 25.07 -8.57
CA TYR A 194 -17.33 25.98 -7.53
C TYR A 194 -18.83 25.78 -7.36
N GLU A 195 -19.24 25.11 -6.28
CA GLU A 195 -20.67 24.87 -6.05
C GLU A 195 -21.33 26.15 -5.53
N PHE A 196 -22.15 26.78 -6.38
CA PHE A 196 -22.75 28.10 -6.13
C PHE A 196 -23.80 28.15 -5.02
N GLN A 197 -24.29 27.02 -4.49
CA GLN A 197 -25.27 27.05 -3.39
C GLN A 197 -24.61 27.36 -2.05
N ASP A 198 -23.38 26.89 -1.80
CA ASP A 198 -22.66 27.09 -0.53
C ASP A 198 -21.19 27.54 -0.69
N GLY A 199 -20.62 27.63 -1.90
CA GLY A 199 -19.33 28.29 -2.20
C GLY A 199 -18.06 27.57 -1.73
N GLU A 200 -18.18 26.37 -1.18
CA GLU A 200 -17.22 25.89 -0.19
C GLU A 200 -16.40 24.64 -0.58
N TYR A 201 -16.75 23.91 -1.64
CA TYR A 201 -16.13 22.60 -1.95
C TYR A 201 -15.05 22.63 -3.04
N ARG A 202 -14.44 23.78 -3.33
CA ARG A 202 -13.35 23.88 -4.33
C ARG A 202 -12.04 23.33 -3.75
N GLY A 203 -11.34 22.51 -4.52
CA GLY A 203 -10.03 21.97 -4.13
C GLY A 203 -8.94 23.05 -4.15
N VAL A 204 -7.83 22.82 -3.45
CA VAL A 204 -6.69 23.77 -3.35
C VAL A 204 -6.09 24.11 -4.72
N ALA A 205 -5.94 23.11 -5.58
CA ALA A 205 -5.39 23.20 -6.93
C ALA A 205 -6.43 22.70 -7.95
N PRO A 206 -7.52 23.47 -8.18
CA PRO A 206 -8.68 22.99 -8.92
C PRO A 206 -8.43 22.79 -10.41
N ALA A 207 -7.31 23.29 -10.94
CA ALA A 207 -6.90 23.13 -12.34
C ALA A 207 -5.71 22.15 -12.52
N ALA A 208 -5.28 21.47 -11.45
CA ALA A 208 -4.28 20.41 -11.56
C ALA A 208 -4.84 19.19 -12.31
N ASN A 209 -3.94 18.46 -12.97
CA ASN A 209 -4.23 17.13 -13.50
C ASN A 209 -4.15 16.10 -12.38
N LEU A 210 -4.89 15.00 -12.52
CA LEU A 210 -4.97 13.94 -11.54
C LEU A 210 -4.58 12.60 -12.15
N VAL A 211 -3.86 11.78 -11.39
CA VAL A 211 -3.57 10.38 -11.68
C VAL A 211 -3.95 9.55 -10.44
N ALA A 212 -4.69 8.47 -10.64
CA ALA A 212 -5.09 7.56 -9.57
C ALA A 212 -4.18 6.34 -9.57
N VAL A 213 -3.71 5.94 -8.40
CA VAL A 213 -2.87 4.76 -8.20
C VAL A 213 -3.46 3.99 -7.04
N ARG A 214 -4.32 3.02 -7.35
CA ARG A 214 -4.99 2.20 -6.35
C ARG A 214 -4.03 1.17 -5.79
N VAL A 215 -3.77 1.27 -4.49
CA VAL A 215 -2.94 0.32 -3.71
C VAL A 215 -3.65 -0.15 -2.45
N LEU A 216 -4.83 0.40 -2.16
CA LEU A 216 -5.67 0.01 -1.04
C LEU A 216 -6.99 -0.59 -1.56
N ASP A 217 -7.53 -1.55 -0.81
CA ASP A 217 -8.78 -2.24 -1.10
C ASP A 217 -10.01 -1.45 -0.64
N GLU A 218 -11.20 -2.04 -0.75
CA GLU A 218 -12.47 -1.44 -0.32
C GLU A 218 -12.55 -1.14 1.19
N THR A 219 -11.76 -1.82 2.00
CA THR A 219 -11.62 -1.56 3.44
C THR A 219 -10.52 -0.53 3.74
N GLY A 220 -9.91 0.04 2.68
CA GLY A 220 -8.72 0.88 2.69
C GLY A 220 -7.52 0.25 3.41
N GLY A 221 -7.48 -1.08 3.41
CA GLY A 221 -6.29 -1.85 3.75
C GLY A 221 -5.46 -2.14 2.51
N GLY A 222 -4.16 -2.29 2.67
CA GLY A 222 -3.27 -2.71 1.60
C GLY A 222 -1.99 -3.31 2.15
N THR A 223 -1.05 -3.62 1.25
CA THR A 223 0.24 -4.20 1.63
C THR A 223 1.41 -3.35 1.19
N TYR A 224 2.56 -3.53 1.83
CA TYR A 224 3.81 -2.89 1.42
C TYR A 224 4.12 -3.22 -0.05
N ILE A 225 3.89 -4.45 -0.50
CA ILE A 225 4.12 -4.81 -1.91
C ILE A 225 3.25 -3.96 -2.84
N ASP A 226 1.95 -3.82 -2.56
CA ASP A 226 1.03 -3.07 -3.44
C ASP A 226 1.41 -1.59 -3.52
N ILE A 227 1.83 -1.02 -2.39
CA ILE A 227 2.34 0.35 -2.31
C ILE A 227 3.61 0.51 -3.14
N LEU A 228 4.57 -0.38 -2.97
CA LEU A 228 5.84 -0.33 -3.72
C LEU A 228 5.61 -0.49 -5.21
N LYS A 229 4.66 -1.35 -5.62
CA LYS A 229 4.23 -1.46 -7.03
C LYS A 229 3.65 -0.15 -7.54
N GLY A 230 2.72 0.45 -6.79
CA GLY A 230 2.13 1.74 -7.15
C GLY A 230 3.18 2.86 -7.28
N MET A 231 4.11 2.97 -6.32
CA MET A 231 5.19 3.95 -6.37
C MET A 231 6.17 3.69 -7.52
N ASN A 232 6.48 2.43 -7.79
CA ASN A 232 7.29 2.02 -8.93
C ASN A 232 6.63 2.47 -10.25
N TRP A 233 5.33 2.25 -10.41
CA TRP A 233 4.57 2.73 -11.57
C TRP A 233 4.56 4.26 -11.67
N VAL A 234 4.37 4.98 -10.56
CA VAL A 234 4.40 6.45 -10.53
C VAL A 234 5.74 6.99 -11.04
N ILE A 235 6.86 6.49 -10.52
CA ILE A 235 8.20 6.96 -10.90
C ILE A 235 8.47 6.66 -12.38
N GLN A 236 8.10 5.47 -12.85
CA GLN A 236 8.27 5.08 -14.26
C GLN A 236 7.41 5.90 -15.23
N ASN A 237 6.24 6.36 -14.78
CA ASN A 237 5.30 7.13 -15.61
C ASN A 237 5.32 8.63 -15.34
N LYS A 238 6.28 9.12 -14.53
CA LYS A 238 6.32 10.54 -14.14
C LYS A 238 6.40 11.46 -15.35
N ASP A 239 7.20 11.11 -16.35
CA ASP A 239 7.41 11.96 -17.54
C ASP A 239 6.24 11.81 -18.52
N THR A 240 5.60 10.63 -18.57
CA THR A 240 4.44 10.35 -19.42
C THR A 240 3.23 11.20 -19.03
N TYR A 241 2.99 11.37 -17.73
CA TYR A 241 1.84 12.13 -17.21
C TYR A 241 2.22 13.46 -16.54
N ASP A 242 3.49 13.86 -16.63
CA ASP A 242 4.05 15.04 -15.97
C ASP A 242 3.72 15.08 -14.46
N ILE A 243 3.91 13.94 -13.78
CA ILE A 243 3.65 13.81 -12.34
C ILE A 243 4.72 14.59 -11.59
N ARG A 244 4.28 15.64 -10.89
CA ARG A 244 5.16 16.51 -10.10
C ARG A 244 4.96 16.34 -8.59
N VAL A 245 3.80 15.83 -8.19
CA VAL A 245 3.42 15.64 -6.79
C VAL A 245 2.83 14.24 -6.59
N LEU A 246 3.22 13.57 -5.50
CA LEU A 246 2.65 12.31 -5.06
C LEU A 246 2.04 12.49 -3.66
N ASN A 247 0.74 12.25 -3.54
CA ASN A 247 0.04 12.23 -2.27
C ASN A 247 -0.10 10.79 -1.73
N VAL A 248 0.31 10.59 -0.48
CA VAL A 248 0.29 9.30 0.23
C VAL A 248 -0.43 9.46 1.57
N SER A 249 -1.76 9.34 1.54
CA SER A 249 -2.65 9.49 2.71
C SER A 249 -2.93 8.15 3.38
N MET A 250 -1.86 7.43 3.74
CA MET A 250 -1.92 6.14 4.41
C MET A 250 -0.71 5.97 5.32
N TYR A 251 -0.79 5.06 6.27
CA TYR A 251 0.33 4.78 7.17
C TYR A 251 0.39 3.33 7.62
N ALA A 252 1.56 2.95 8.11
CA ALA A 252 1.81 1.66 8.73
C ALA A 252 2.61 1.81 10.02
N ALA A 253 2.62 0.75 10.84
CA ALA A 253 3.41 0.72 12.07
C ALA A 253 4.93 0.65 11.75
N PRO A 254 5.75 1.54 12.34
CA PRO A 254 7.19 1.53 12.13
C PRO A 254 7.83 0.30 12.76
N VAL A 255 8.62 -0.44 11.98
CA VAL A 255 9.38 -1.62 12.46
C VAL A 255 10.86 -1.59 12.10
N ALA A 256 11.28 -0.56 11.38
CA ALA A 256 12.65 -0.31 11.00
C ALA A 256 12.89 1.21 10.94
N PRO A 257 14.15 1.67 11.08
CA PRO A 257 14.48 3.06 10.79
C PRO A 257 14.15 3.46 9.35
N TYR A 258 13.90 4.74 9.10
CA TYR A 258 13.44 5.22 7.78
C TYR A 258 14.41 4.87 6.63
N TRP A 259 15.72 4.84 6.87
CA TRP A 259 16.74 4.46 5.87
C TRP A 259 16.77 2.96 5.55
N ALA A 260 15.84 2.21 6.11
CA ALA A 260 15.88 0.77 6.23
C ALA A 260 14.50 0.12 5.98
N ASP A 261 13.43 0.91 6.04
CA ASP A 261 12.07 0.50 5.71
C ASP A 261 11.84 0.68 4.20
N PRO A 262 11.37 -0.34 3.47
CA PRO A 262 11.23 -0.27 2.01
C PRO A 262 10.21 0.78 1.54
N PHE A 263 9.16 1.07 2.31
CA PHE A 263 8.20 2.11 1.96
C PHE A 263 8.86 3.50 2.05
N ASN A 264 9.62 3.76 3.12
CA ASN A 264 10.42 4.99 3.22
C ASN A 264 11.49 5.09 2.12
N LEU A 265 12.16 3.99 1.77
CA LEU A 265 13.11 3.96 0.66
C LEU A 265 12.44 4.33 -0.67
N ALA A 266 11.21 3.86 -0.92
CA ALA A 266 10.46 4.22 -2.12
C ALA A 266 10.04 5.69 -2.13
N VAL A 267 9.69 6.27 -0.96
CA VAL A 267 9.44 7.71 -0.81
C VAL A 267 10.69 8.51 -1.16
N MET A 268 11.86 8.12 -0.65
CA MET A 268 13.12 8.77 -1.00
C MET A 268 13.45 8.61 -2.49
N ALA A 269 13.19 7.45 -3.09
CA ALA A 269 13.38 7.24 -4.53
C ALA A 269 12.47 8.15 -5.38
N ALA A 270 11.21 8.36 -4.97
CA ALA A 270 10.31 9.29 -5.65
C ALA A 270 10.79 10.75 -5.53
N TRP A 271 11.26 11.14 -4.34
CA TRP A 271 11.85 12.45 -4.11
C TRP A 271 13.09 12.69 -4.98
N ASP A 272 14.01 11.72 -5.02
CA ASP A 272 15.22 11.77 -5.84
C ASP A 272 14.91 11.78 -7.34
N ALA A 273 13.78 11.21 -7.75
CA ALA A 273 13.26 11.31 -9.12
C ALA A 273 12.64 12.68 -9.45
N GLY A 274 12.60 13.62 -8.51
CA GLY A 274 12.10 14.99 -8.70
C GLY A 274 10.60 15.15 -8.46
N ILE A 275 9.95 14.18 -7.78
CA ILE A 275 8.53 14.24 -7.41
C ILE A 275 8.43 14.74 -5.96
N VAL A 276 7.63 15.78 -5.72
CA VAL A 276 7.33 16.22 -4.35
C VAL A 276 6.40 15.18 -3.72
N VAL A 277 6.84 14.54 -2.64
CA VAL A 277 6.03 13.56 -1.91
C VAL A 277 5.42 14.21 -0.68
N VAL A 278 4.10 14.09 -0.53
CA VAL A 278 3.34 14.56 0.64
C VAL A 278 2.70 13.34 1.29
N THR A 279 2.95 13.14 2.58
CA THR A 279 2.43 11.99 3.33
C THR A 279 1.78 12.38 4.64
N SER A 280 0.85 11.56 5.12
CA SER A 280 0.26 11.69 6.45
C SER A 280 1.21 11.18 7.54
N ALA A 281 1.26 11.89 8.67
CA ALA A 281 2.00 11.44 9.86
C ALA A 281 1.44 10.13 10.48
N GLY A 282 0.16 9.84 10.23
CA GLY A 282 -0.62 8.79 10.89
C GLY A 282 -1.56 9.34 11.98
N ASN A 283 -2.52 8.52 12.39
CA ASN A 283 -3.59 8.92 13.31
C ASN A 283 -3.42 8.37 14.73
N GLY A 284 -2.22 7.88 15.08
CA GLY A 284 -1.92 7.28 16.38
C GLY A 284 -1.67 8.27 17.53
N GLY A 285 -1.87 9.57 17.30
CA GLY A 285 -1.68 10.61 18.31
C GLY A 285 -2.69 10.51 19.47
N PRO A 286 -2.52 11.33 20.53
CA PRO A 286 -1.60 12.46 20.64
C PRO A 286 -0.25 12.16 21.31
N ASP A 287 0.01 10.91 21.70
CA ASP A 287 1.21 10.57 22.47
C ASP A 287 2.52 10.72 21.63
N PRO A 288 3.68 10.98 22.26
CA PRO A 288 4.96 10.92 21.58
C PRO A 288 5.20 9.55 20.92
N LEU A 289 6.03 9.53 19.85
CA LEU A 289 6.34 8.31 19.09
C LEU A 289 5.12 7.68 18.38
N SER A 290 4.15 8.52 17.98
CA SER A 290 2.95 8.15 17.23
C SER A 290 3.05 8.34 15.72
N ILE A 291 4.23 8.74 15.22
CA ILE A 291 4.51 8.90 13.79
C ILE A 291 4.64 7.52 13.14
N GLY A 292 3.83 7.27 12.10
CA GLY A 292 3.83 6.04 11.32
C GLY A 292 4.85 6.06 10.17
N VAL A 293 4.81 5.02 9.34
CA VAL A 293 5.53 4.98 8.05
C VAL A 293 4.56 5.37 6.93
N PRO A 294 4.92 6.29 6.01
CA PRO A 294 6.23 6.94 5.85
C PRO A 294 6.30 8.37 6.44
N GLY A 295 5.49 8.64 7.47
CA GLY A 295 5.35 9.95 8.11
C GLY A 295 6.54 10.42 8.94
#